data_AF-A0A970PR29-F1
#
_entry.id   AF-A0A970PR29-F1
#
_cell.length_a   1.000
_cell.length_b   1.000
_cell.length_c   1.000
_cell.angle_alpha   90.00
_cell.angle_beta   90.00
_cell.angle_gamma   90.00
#
_symmetry.space_group_name_H-M   'P 1'
#
loop_
_entity.id
_entity.type
_entity.pdbx_description
1 polymer ?
#
loop_
_entity_poly.entity_id
_entity_poly.type
_entity_poly.pdbx_seq_one_letter_code
_entity_poly.pdbx_strand_id
1 'polypeptide(L)'
;MKEVTVEDMMACRERRAARQEALLRQHGCPLVSFTLNIAGSVKSSPLIERAFDVMAGEIHGLLKASNIPVLSESIVRAPTGPEMLMACRANALSIKKSLCVLEEKDAFGRLMDIDVIGVAGKKIDREQLGLPSRKCLICGETAAVCARSRRHSVEELSLKTEAILNEGLTERVASIIGEKAQWSLLTEVIVTPKPGLVDCRNNGAHRDMTMQHFIASACALRSYFEVCFREGAAMTGQEPSALMERLRLHGIPAEQRMLRATGGVNTHKGAIYGLGILCGAAGCLHSKGLPVSPDALLGTAGQIARCEMDRLGEPHDAENLTGGIRQYLLYGAPGARGQASEGFPAVRNIGLPALTEALGHGKSLNDAAIHALLHLMAHVEDTNVFKRAGRARQLELMRDMAEFVKKPCTRRDVQRLDDLLIKENISPGGCADLLAFTLFVHRMSAIG
;
A
#
# COMPACT_ATOMS: atom_id res chain seq x y z
N MET A 1 -25.12 8.83 14.96
CA MET A 1 -23.97 9.26 15.79
C MET A 1 -24.52 10.10 16.94
N LYS A 2 -23.93 10.05 18.14
CA LYS A 2 -24.44 10.80 19.30
C LYS A 2 -23.87 12.22 19.30
N GLU A 3 -24.72 13.22 19.40
CA GLU A 3 -24.31 14.60 19.59
C GLU A 3 -23.89 14.83 21.05
N VAL A 4 -22.86 15.64 21.23
CA VAL A 4 -22.23 15.91 22.52
C VAL A 4 -22.48 17.36 22.90
N THR A 5 -22.93 17.60 24.13
CA THR A 5 -23.17 18.96 24.62
C THR A 5 -21.91 19.60 25.20
N VAL A 6 -22.00 20.88 25.58
CA VAL A 6 -20.90 21.57 26.26
C VAL A 6 -20.65 20.94 27.63
N GLU A 7 -21.70 20.56 28.36
CA GLU A 7 -21.62 19.90 29.67
C GLU A 7 -20.90 18.54 29.56
N ASP A 8 -21.22 17.74 28.54
CA ASP A 8 -20.55 16.47 28.28
C ASP A 8 -19.03 16.66 28.08
N MET A 9 -18.64 17.70 27.33
CA MET A 9 -17.24 18.04 27.09
C MET A 9 -16.53 18.56 28.36
N MET A 10 -17.23 19.30 29.22
CA MET A 10 -16.67 19.74 30.51
C MET A 10 -16.42 18.52 31.42
N ALA A 11 -17.42 17.66 31.59
CA ALA A 11 -17.28 16.44 32.39
C ALA A 11 -16.20 15.50 31.84
N CYS A 12 -16.03 15.43 30.52
CA CYS A 12 -14.93 14.71 29.88
C CYS A 12 -13.55 15.26 30.30
N ARG A 13 -13.37 16.59 30.27
CA ARG A 13 -12.12 17.23 30.67
C ARG A 13 -11.77 16.98 32.13
N GLU A 14 -12.76 17.03 33.02
CA GLU A 14 -12.58 16.71 34.44
C GLU A 14 -12.14 15.25 34.64
N ARG A 15 -12.82 14.30 34.01
CA ARG A 15 -12.43 12.88 34.05
C ARG A 15 -11.02 12.65 33.48
N ARG A 16 -10.62 13.40 32.46
CA ARG A 16 -9.26 13.35 31.89
C ARG A 16 -8.23 13.90 32.87
N ALA A 17 -8.49 15.05 33.47
CA ALA A 17 -7.61 15.65 34.48
C ALA A 17 -7.39 14.70 35.67
N ALA A 18 -8.46 14.06 36.17
CA ALA A 18 -8.37 13.08 37.25
C ALA A 18 -7.48 11.86 36.88
N ARG A 19 -7.59 11.35 35.64
CA ARG A 19 -6.72 10.27 35.16
C ARG A 19 -5.27 10.72 34.97
N GLN A 20 -5.05 11.95 34.50
CA GLN A 20 -3.71 12.52 34.39
C GLN A 20 -3.04 12.61 35.77
N GLU A 21 -3.76 13.10 36.79
CA GLU A 21 -3.25 13.14 38.17
C GLU A 21 -2.95 11.74 38.72
N ALA A 22 -3.82 10.76 38.45
CA ALA A 22 -3.60 9.38 38.88
C ALA A 22 -2.32 8.78 38.25
N LEU A 23 -2.12 8.95 36.94
CA LEU A 23 -0.94 8.44 36.23
C LEU A 23 0.34 9.16 36.65
N LEU A 24 0.29 10.48 36.89
CA LEU A 24 1.42 11.26 37.42
C LEU A 24 1.84 10.73 38.80
N ARG A 25 0.87 10.50 39.70
CA ARG A 25 1.13 9.94 41.03
C ARG A 25 1.69 8.52 40.96
N GLN A 26 1.17 7.69 40.05
CA GLN A 26 1.57 6.30 39.92
C GLN A 26 2.97 6.12 39.34
N HIS A 27 3.34 6.89 38.31
CA HIS A 27 4.58 6.68 37.57
C HIS A 27 5.68 7.71 37.84
N GLY A 28 5.34 8.89 38.36
CA GLY A 28 6.31 9.95 38.65
C GLY A 28 7.06 10.48 37.42
N CYS A 29 6.50 10.30 36.22
CA CYS A 29 7.10 10.74 34.96
C CYS A 29 6.12 11.59 34.14
N PRO A 30 6.61 12.36 33.15
CA PRO A 30 5.75 13.16 32.30
C PRO A 30 4.71 12.34 31.54
N LEU A 31 3.56 12.96 31.26
CA LEU A 31 2.50 12.35 30.48
C LEU A 31 2.38 12.98 29.10
N VAL A 32 2.10 12.15 28.10
CA VAL A 32 1.56 12.58 26.80
C VAL A 32 0.05 12.42 26.86
N SER A 33 -0.68 13.47 26.51
CA SER A 33 -2.13 13.48 26.39
C SER A 33 -2.50 13.81 24.95
N PHE A 34 -3.10 12.85 24.25
CA PHE A 34 -3.48 12.96 22.86
C PHE A 34 -5.00 12.95 22.69
N THR A 35 -5.51 13.96 21.99
CA THR A 35 -6.89 14.03 21.50
C THR A 35 -6.95 14.58 20.08
N LEU A 36 -8.11 14.51 19.43
CA LEU A 36 -8.34 15.12 18.12
C LEU A 36 -9.10 16.44 18.24
N ASN A 37 -8.62 17.45 17.53
CA ASN A 37 -9.29 18.73 17.33
C ASN A 37 -10.40 18.61 16.29
N ILE A 38 -11.50 17.93 16.66
CA ILE A 38 -12.68 17.75 15.81
C ILE A 38 -13.67 18.89 16.00
N ALA A 39 -14.12 19.53 14.91
CA ALA A 39 -15.18 20.53 14.92
C ALA A 39 -16.59 19.88 14.99
N GLY A 40 -17.61 20.64 15.39
CA GLY A 40 -19.00 20.14 15.43
C GLY A 40 -19.38 19.39 16.72
N SER A 41 -20.65 18.97 16.81
CA SER A 41 -21.25 18.26 17.95
C SER A 41 -20.96 16.75 17.97
N VAL A 42 -20.60 16.17 16.82
CA VAL A 42 -20.21 14.77 16.69
C VAL A 42 -18.70 14.65 16.82
N LYS A 43 -18.23 14.06 17.93
CA LYS A 43 -16.80 13.88 18.22
C LYS A 43 -16.28 12.47 18.03
N SER A 44 -17.17 11.51 17.76
CA SER A 44 -16.82 10.12 17.50
C SER A 44 -17.63 9.61 16.30
N SER A 45 -16.91 9.04 15.35
CA SER A 45 -17.44 8.40 14.14
C SER A 45 -16.40 7.37 13.66
N PRO A 46 -16.77 6.38 12.82
CA PRO A 46 -15.80 5.43 12.29
C PRO A 46 -14.60 6.08 11.58
N LEU A 47 -14.79 7.24 10.96
CA LEU A 47 -13.71 8.02 10.34
C LEU A 47 -12.75 8.59 11.40
N ILE A 48 -13.29 9.19 12.46
CA ILE A 48 -12.52 9.80 13.56
C ILE A 48 -11.76 8.72 14.33
N GLU A 49 -12.39 7.58 14.64
CA GLU A 49 -11.75 6.48 15.37
C GLU A 49 -10.59 5.89 14.56
N ARG A 50 -10.75 5.68 13.25
CA ARG A 50 -9.66 5.23 12.37
C ARG A 50 -8.52 6.24 12.30
N ALA A 51 -8.83 7.54 12.17
CA ALA A 51 -7.81 8.58 12.15
C ALA A 51 -7.05 8.65 13.48
N PHE A 52 -7.75 8.52 14.60
CA PHE A 52 -7.14 8.45 15.93
C PHE A 52 -6.14 7.30 16.03
N ASP A 53 -6.52 6.11 15.57
CA ASP A 53 -5.66 4.92 15.64
C ASP A 53 -4.39 5.08 14.79
N VAL A 54 -4.52 5.63 13.59
CA VAL A 54 -3.37 5.94 12.72
C VAL A 54 -2.44 6.97 13.39
N MET A 55 -3.00 8.06 13.91
CA MET A 55 -2.24 9.12 14.58
C MET A 55 -1.59 8.66 15.89
N ALA A 56 -2.28 7.82 16.67
CA ALA A 56 -1.73 7.19 17.86
C ALA A 56 -0.55 6.27 17.50
N GLY A 57 -0.64 5.53 16.39
CA GLY A 57 0.48 4.77 15.82
C GLY A 57 1.67 5.65 15.44
N GLU A 58 1.43 6.83 14.85
CA GLU A 58 2.50 7.80 14.54
C GLU A 58 3.19 8.32 15.81
N ILE A 59 2.44 8.59 16.90
CA ILE A 59 2.99 8.97 18.21
C ILE A 59 3.88 7.85 18.76
N HIS A 60 3.38 6.61 18.76
CA HIS A 60 4.15 5.44 19.21
C HIS A 60 5.45 5.26 18.44
N GLY A 61 5.38 5.32 17.11
CA GLY A 61 6.54 5.20 16.24
C GLY A 61 7.60 6.25 16.56
N LEU A 62 7.18 7.50 16.79
CA LEU A 62 8.10 8.60 17.06
C LEU A 62 8.72 8.55 18.47
N LEU A 63 7.94 8.17 19.49
CA LEU A 63 8.47 7.93 20.83
C LEU A 63 9.50 6.81 20.82
N LYS A 64 9.20 5.71 20.13
CA LYS A 64 10.13 4.58 19.97
C LYS A 64 11.41 4.99 19.23
N ALA A 65 11.29 5.71 18.11
CA ALA A 65 12.44 6.21 17.36
C ALA A 65 13.30 7.20 18.15
N SER A 66 12.68 7.95 19.08
CA SER A 66 13.35 8.87 20.00
C SER A 66 13.93 8.17 21.25
N ASN A 67 13.84 6.84 21.34
CA ASN A 67 14.21 6.06 22.53
C ASN A 67 13.53 6.55 23.82
N ILE A 68 12.25 6.97 23.73
CA ILE A 68 11.45 7.39 24.88
C ILE A 68 10.57 6.20 25.32
N PRO A 69 10.87 5.54 26.47
CA PRO A 69 10.09 4.41 26.93
C PRO A 69 8.71 4.83 27.40
N VAL A 70 7.69 4.10 26.96
CA VAL A 70 6.30 4.21 27.43
C VAL A 70 6.13 3.22 28.58
N LEU A 71 5.83 3.72 29.77
CA LEU A 71 5.66 2.91 30.99
C LEU A 71 4.23 2.42 31.19
N SER A 72 3.26 3.19 30.70
CA SER A 72 1.84 2.90 30.84
C SER A 72 1.07 3.67 29.77
N GLU A 73 -0.04 3.09 29.34
CA GLU A 73 -0.95 3.65 28.36
C GLU A 73 -2.39 3.41 28.79
N SER A 74 -3.24 4.40 28.52
CA SER A 74 -4.69 4.28 28.64
C SER A 74 -5.36 4.95 27.44
N ILE A 75 -6.20 4.20 26.73
CA ILE A 75 -7.07 4.71 25.66
C ILE A 75 -8.51 4.67 26.15
N VAL A 76 -9.25 5.77 25.96
CA VAL A 76 -10.68 5.84 26.21
C VAL A 76 -11.40 6.26 24.94
N ARG A 77 -12.39 5.46 24.54
CA ARG A 77 -13.28 5.74 23.41
C ARG A 77 -14.66 6.09 23.96
N ALA A 78 -15.07 7.34 23.76
CA ALA A 78 -16.34 7.86 24.26
C ALA A 78 -17.01 8.73 23.19
N PRO A 79 -18.32 9.02 23.30
CA PRO A 79 -19.00 9.93 22.38
C PRO A 79 -18.34 11.31 22.24
N THR A 80 -17.65 11.77 23.30
CA THR A 80 -16.84 13.00 23.35
C THR A 80 -15.53 12.94 22.53
N GLY A 81 -15.30 11.82 21.85
CA GLY A 81 -14.12 11.55 21.04
C GLY A 81 -13.10 10.64 21.74
N PRO A 82 -12.26 9.94 20.96
CA PRO A 82 -11.20 9.10 21.50
C PRO A 82 -10.07 9.95 22.09
N GLU A 83 -9.46 9.44 23.16
CA GLU A 83 -8.35 10.08 23.86
C GLU A 83 -7.35 9.04 24.38
N MET A 84 -6.07 9.40 24.36
CA MET A 84 -4.97 8.54 24.81
C MET A 84 -4.10 9.29 25.81
N LEU A 85 -3.74 8.62 26.90
CA LEU A 85 -2.76 9.06 27.88
C LEU A 85 -1.60 8.07 27.92
N MET A 86 -0.36 8.57 27.88
CA MET A 86 0.84 7.74 27.97
C MET A 86 1.78 8.30 29.02
N ALA A 87 2.27 7.45 29.92
CA ALA A 87 3.31 7.81 30.88
C ALA A 87 4.69 7.51 30.26
N CYS A 88 5.51 8.54 30.06
CA CYS A 88 6.74 8.43 29.27
C CYS A 88 7.98 8.72 30.12
N ARG A 89 8.98 7.84 30.10
CA ARG A 89 10.23 8.02 30.84
C ARG A 89 11.23 8.87 30.06
N ALA A 90 11.00 10.18 30.05
CA ALA A 90 11.95 11.17 29.51
C ALA A 90 11.68 12.56 30.10
N ASN A 91 12.52 13.53 29.77
CA ASN A 91 12.26 14.93 30.10
C ASN A 91 11.05 15.45 29.30
N ALA A 92 10.15 16.20 29.95
CA ALA A 92 8.92 16.70 29.33
C ALA A 92 9.19 17.61 28.11
N LEU A 93 10.23 18.44 28.15
CA LEU A 93 10.61 19.30 27.03
C LEU A 93 11.11 18.47 25.84
N SER A 94 11.90 17.43 26.10
CA SER A 94 12.36 16.50 25.06
C SER A 94 11.19 15.78 24.40
N ILE A 95 10.23 15.27 25.18
CA ILE A 95 9.01 14.64 24.67
C ILE A 95 8.22 15.63 23.80
N LYS A 96 8.00 16.85 24.29
CA LYS A 96 7.24 17.87 23.55
C LYS A 96 7.93 18.24 22.24
N LYS A 97 9.25 18.45 22.27
CA LYS A 97 10.05 18.73 21.07
C LYS A 97 9.94 17.59 20.04
N SER A 98 10.03 16.34 20.47
CA SER A 98 9.85 15.20 19.58
C SER A 98 8.45 15.18 18.98
N LEU A 99 7.39 15.31 19.77
CA LEU A 99 6.02 15.14 19.27
C LEU A 99 5.48 16.33 18.46
N CYS A 100 6.02 17.54 18.64
CA CYS A 100 5.57 18.71 17.89
C CYS A 100 5.75 18.56 16.36
N VAL A 101 6.69 17.73 15.88
CA VAL A 101 6.84 17.51 14.43
C VAL A 101 5.62 16.84 13.81
N LEU A 102 4.84 16.06 14.58
CA LEU A 102 3.63 15.41 14.08
C LEU A 102 2.53 16.45 13.81
N GLU A 103 2.39 17.45 14.68
CA GLU A 103 1.38 18.52 14.53
C GLU A 103 1.65 19.42 13.31
N GLU A 104 2.90 19.48 12.85
CA GLU A 104 3.37 20.38 11.80
C GLU A 104 3.66 19.66 10.47
N LYS A 105 3.64 18.32 10.46
CA LYS A 105 4.00 17.48 9.31
C LYS A 105 3.13 17.75 8.08
N ASP A 106 1.81 17.77 8.26
CA ASP A 106 0.83 17.95 7.20
C ASP A 106 -0.54 18.37 7.75
N ALA A 107 -1.54 18.52 6.88
CA ALA A 107 -2.89 18.91 7.28
C ALA A 107 -3.52 17.90 8.27
N PHE A 108 -3.23 16.61 8.13
CA PHE A 108 -3.75 15.54 8.99
C PHE A 108 -3.18 15.67 10.41
N GLY A 109 -1.86 15.85 10.51
CA GLY A 109 -1.16 16.11 11.77
C GLY A 109 -1.67 17.34 12.52
N ARG A 110 -2.14 18.38 11.81
CA ARG A 110 -2.71 19.59 12.44
C ARG A 110 -3.99 19.34 13.23
N LEU A 111 -4.67 18.21 13.01
CA LEU A 111 -5.83 17.80 13.81
C LEU A 111 -5.42 17.15 15.14
N MET A 112 -4.15 16.78 15.31
CA MET A 112 -3.65 16.24 16.56
C MET A 112 -3.58 17.34 17.63
N ASP A 113 -4.09 17.02 18.81
CA ASP A 113 -3.89 17.82 20.01
C ASP A 113 -3.03 17.03 20.98
N ILE A 114 -1.72 17.29 20.93
CA ILE A 114 -0.73 16.58 21.74
C ILE A 114 -0.22 17.50 22.85
N ASP A 115 -0.74 17.28 24.06
CA ASP A 115 -0.26 17.93 25.27
C ASP A 115 0.80 17.08 25.95
N VAL A 116 1.87 17.72 26.46
CA VAL A 116 2.85 17.09 27.33
C VAL A 116 2.75 17.73 28.70
N ILE A 117 2.53 16.91 29.71
CA ILE A 117 2.33 17.32 31.10
C ILE A 117 3.58 16.91 31.88
N GLY A 118 4.29 17.86 32.45
CA GLY A 118 5.45 17.59 33.29
C GLY A 118 5.07 16.91 34.61
N VAL A 119 6.06 16.41 35.34
CA VAL A 119 5.88 15.72 36.62
C VAL A 119 5.13 16.58 37.65
N ALA A 120 5.30 17.91 37.59
CA ALA A 120 4.60 18.87 38.43
C ALA A 120 3.13 19.12 38.03
N GLY A 121 2.57 18.38 37.07
CA GLY A 121 1.19 18.54 36.59
C GLY A 121 0.96 19.72 35.65
N LYS A 122 2.02 20.47 35.31
CA LYS A 122 1.92 21.63 34.40
C LYS A 122 2.17 21.21 32.94
N LYS A 123 1.37 21.75 32.02
CA LYS A 123 1.55 21.58 30.58
C LYS A 123 2.81 22.30 30.11
N ILE A 124 3.51 21.71 29.15
CA ILE A 124 4.62 22.34 28.43
C ILE A 124 4.05 23.10 27.24
N ASP A 125 4.17 24.43 27.27
CA ASP A 125 3.64 25.31 26.23
C ASP A 125 4.53 25.33 24.98
N ARG A 126 3.91 25.63 23.83
CA ARG A 126 4.62 25.78 22.54
C ARG A 126 5.61 26.95 22.53
N GLU A 127 5.29 28.02 23.27
CA GLU A 127 6.16 29.20 23.39
C GLU A 127 7.49 28.88 24.08
N GLN A 128 7.49 27.91 25.02
CA GLN A 128 8.71 27.43 25.68
C GLN A 128 9.66 26.72 24.70
N LEU A 129 9.16 26.32 23.52
CA LEU A 129 9.93 25.73 22.43
C LEU A 129 10.25 26.72 21.29
N GLY A 130 9.85 27.99 21.42
CA GLY A 130 10.01 28.99 20.36
C GLY A 130 9.16 28.73 19.11
N LEU A 131 8.11 27.91 19.22
CA LEU A 131 7.25 27.55 18.08
C LEU A 131 6.10 28.54 17.90
N PRO A 132 5.72 28.86 16.65
CA PRO A 132 4.63 29.78 16.37
C PRO A 132 3.26 29.21 16.79
N SER A 133 2.29 30.12 16.98
CA SER A 133 0.90 29.77 17.25
C SER A 133 0.27 28.94 16.12
N ARG A 134 -0.66 28.04 16.46
CA ARG A 134 -1.35 27.21 15.46
C ARG A 134 -2.10 28.06 14.43
N LYS A 135 -2.00 27.64 13.16
CA LYS A 135 -2.74 28.23 12.03
C LYS A 135 -4.16 27.67 11.93
N CYS A 136 -5.10 28.48 11.48
CA CYS A 136 -6.49 28.14 11.22
C CYS A 136 -6.59 27.09 10.11
N LEU A 137 -7.46 26.09 10.29
CA LEU A 137 -7.64 24.98 9.36
C LEU A 137 -8.18 25.42 7.98
N ILE A 138 -8.88 26.56 7.93
CA ILE A 138 -9.51 27.08 6.71
C ILE A 138 -8.63 28.14 6.03
N CYS A 139 -8.33 29.26 6.71
CA CYS A 139 -7.68 30.41 6.08
C CYS A 139 -6.16 30.52 6.34
N GLY A 140 -5.57 29.65 7.17
CA GLY A 140 -4.13 29.68 7.47
C GLY A 140 -3.66 30.82 8.39
N GLU A 141 -4.54 31.77 8.74
CA GLU A 141 -4.32 32.82 9.75
C GLU A 141 -4.17 32.25 11.16
N THR A 142 -3.88 33.08 12.17
CA THR A 142 -3.79 32.61 13.55
C THR A 142 -5.12 32.05 14.05
N ALA A 143 -5.15 30.77 14.47
CA ALA A 143 -6.39 30.07 14.84
C ALA A 143 -7.15 30.77 15.99
N ALA A 144 -6.43 31.32 16.97
CA ALA A 144 -7.02 32.05 18.09
C ALA A 144 -7.79 33.31 17.64
N VAL A 145 -7.30 34.00 16.60
CA VAL A 145 -7.96 35.18 16.03
C VAL A 145 -9.27 34.77 15.35
N CYS A 146 -9.21 33.72 14.51
CA CYS A 146 -10.39 33.21 13.81
C CYS A 146 -11.48 32.68 14.75
N ALA A 147 -11.07 31.99 15.83
CA ALA A 147 -11.99 31.48 16.84
C ALA A 147 -12.70 32.62 17.59
N ARG A 148 -11.95 33.65 18.02
CA ARG A 148 -12.50 34.82 18.71
C ARG A 148 -13.46 35.61 17.82
N SER A 149 -13.12 35.78 16.55
CA SER A 149 -13.95 36.53 15.61
C SER A 149 -15.09 35.69 14.99
N ARG A 150 -15.19 34.40 15.33
CA ARG A 150 -16.12 33.43 14.69
C ARG A 150 -16.12 33.54 13.17
N ARG A 151 -14.92 33.67 12.58
CA ARG A 151 -14.76 33.96 11.14
C ARG A 151 -15.34 32.88 10.23
N HIS A 152 -15.38 31.65 10.72
CA HIS A 152 -15.89 30.49 10.00
C HIS A 152 -17.01 29.84 10.79
N SER A 153 -18.00 29.30 10.07
CA SER A 153 -19.10 28.57 10.70
C SER A 153 -18.61 27.22 11.24
N VAL A 154 -19.39 26.64 12.15
CA VAL A 154 -19.12 25.28 12.67
C VAL A 154 -19.22 24.25 11.56
N GLU A 155 -20.14 24.44 10.61
CA GLU A 155 -20.33 23.56 9.46
C GLU A 155 -19.13 23.59 8.52
N GLU A 156 -18.62 24.78 8.17
CA GLU A 156 -17.41 24.93 7.35
C GLU A 156 -16.20 24.24 7.97
N LEU A 157 -16.02 24.40 9.29
CA LEU A 157 -14.96 23.74 10.04
C LEU A 157 -15.15 22.22 10.07
N SER A 158 -16.38 21.74 10.21
CA SER A 158 -16.70 20.31 10.21
C SER A 158 -16.38 19.68 8.86
N LEU A 159 -16.85 20.27 7.76
CA LEU A 159 -16.57 19.81 6.40
C LEU A 159 -15.07 19.82 6.10
N LYS A 160 -14.36 20.89 6.50
CA LYS A 160 -12.90 20.95 6.31
C LYS A 160 -12.17 19.91 7.13
N THR A 161 -12.61 19.64 8.36
CA THR A 161 -12.03 18.60 9.22
C THR A 161 -12.21 17.22 8.59
N GLU A 162 -13.41 16.91 8.10
CA GLU A 162 -13.71 15.64 7.44
C GLU A 162 -12.89 15.46 6.16
N ALA A 163 -12.74 16.50 5.34
CA ALA A 163 -11.87 16.46 4.16
C ALA A 163 -10.41 16.15 4.54
N ILE A 164 -9.87 16.83 5.55
CA ILE A 164 -8.50 16.59 6.04
C ILE A 164 -8.34 15.15 6.55
N LEU A 165 -9.33 14.62 7.29
CA LEU A 165 -9.30 13.24 7.79
C LEU A 165 -9.28 12.22 6.65
N ASN A 166 -10.16 12.39 5.65
CA ASN A 166 -10.24 11.49 4.50
C ASN A 166 -8.97 11.55 3.64
N GLU A 167 -8.48 12.75 3.31
CA GLU A 167 -7.24 12.95 2.54
C GLU A 167 -6.04 12.37 3.28
N GLY A 168 -5.89 12.67 4.57
CA GLY A 168 -4.79 12.18 5.38
C GLY A 168 -4.76 10.66 5.51
N LEU A 169 -5.90 10.04 5.80
CA LEU A 169 -6.01 8.57 5.82
C LEU A 169 -5.69 7.96 4.46
N THR A 170 -6.22 8.53 3.38
CA THR A 170 -5.97 8.06 2.02
C THR A 170 -4.48 8.12 1.69
N GLU A 171 -3.77 9.17 2.08
CA GLU A 171 -2.33 9.29 1.82
C GLU A 171 -1.50 8.26 2.61
N ARG A 172 -1.85 7.98 3.88
CA ARG A 172 -1.17 6.93 4.66
C ARG A 172 -1.38 5.56 4.02
N VAL A 173 -2.61 5.25 3.60
CA VAL A 173 -2.90 3.98 2.92
C VAL A 173 -2.19 3.93 1.57
N ALA A 174 -2.17 5.01 0.79
CA ALA A 174 -1.46 5.08 -0.48
C ALA A 174 0.01 4.69 -0.32
N SER A 175 0.71 5.26 0.66
CA SER A 175 2.10 4.91 0.99
C SER A 175 2.27 3.42 1.31
N ILE A 176 1.38 2.85 2.13
CA ILE A 176 1.41 1.41 2.48
C ILE A 176 1.21 0.53 1.23
N ILE A 177 0.31 0.92 0.33
CA ILE A 177 0.08 0.20 -0.94
C ILE A 177 1.30 0.29 -1.84
N GLY A 178 1.90 1.47 -1.98
CA GLY A 178 3.14 1.68 -2.72
C GLY A 178 4.29 0.82 -2.20
N GLU A 179 4.45 0.74 -0.88
CA GLU A 179 5.44 -0.12 -0.22
C GLU A 179 5.21 -1.60 -0.50
N LYS A 180 3.95 -2.06 -0.46
CA LYS A 180 3.62 -3.46 -0.72
C LYS A 180 3.84 -3.85 -2.17
N ALA A 181 3.51 -2.96 -3.12
CA ALA A 181 3.78 -3.17 -4.53
C ALA A 181 5.29 -3.17 -4.81
N GLN A 182 6.06 -2.24 -4.22
CA GLN A 182 7.52 -2.26 -4.31
C GLN A 182 8.11 -3.55 -3.70
N TRP A 183 7.61 -3.94 -2.52
CA TRP A 183 8.04 -5.17 -1.84
C TRP A 183 7.79 -6.40 -2.70
N SER A 184 6.66 -6.51 -3.40
CA SER A 184 6.39 -7.67 -4.24
C SER A 184 7.32 -7.76 -5.43
N LEU A 185 7.68 -6.63 -6.06
CA LEU A 185 8.68 -6.58 -7.14
C LEU A 185 10.08 -6.95 -6.65
N LEU A 186 10.51 -6.38 -5.53
CA LEU A 186 11.81 -6.70 -4.95
C LEU A 186 11.87 -8.16 -4.48
N THR A 187 10.78 -8.68 -3.93
CA THR A 187 10.70 -10.08 -3.49
C THR A 187 10.77 -11.01 -4.70
N GLU A 188 10.00 -10.75 -5.75
CA GLU A 188 9.98 -11.54 -6.98
C GLU A 188 11.39 -11.69 -7.57
N VAL A 189 12.18 -10.62 -7.65
CA VAL A 189 13.52 -10.70 -8.24
C VAL A 189 14.48 -11.51 -7.37
N ILE A 190 14.36 -11.48 -6.03
CA ILE A 190 15.31 -12.21 -5.16
C ILE A 190 14.93 -13.67 -4.94
N VAL A 191 13.73 -14.11 -5.34
CA VAL A 191 13.34 -15.53 -5.31
C VAL A 191 14.37 -16.33 -6.12
N THR A 192 15.02 -17.32 -5.49
CA THR A 192 16.19 -18.01 -6.06
C THR A 192 16.20 -19.50 -5.67
N PRO A 193 16.45 -20.45 -6.59
CA PRO A 193 16.75 -20.27 -8.02
C PRO A 193 15.48 -20.11 -8.86
N LYS A 194 15.43 -19.11 -9.76
CA LYS A 194 14.24 -18.76 -10.55
C LYS A 194 14.39 -19.18 -12.02
N PRO A 195 13.80 -20.32 -12.45
CA PRO A 195 14.16 -20.93 -13.71
C PRO A 195 14.02 -20.04 -14.95
N GLY A 196 15.14 -19.80 -15.63
CA GLY A 196 15.20 -19.03 -16.88
C GLY A 196 15.04 -17.51 -16.71
N LEU A 197 14.84 -17.02 -15.48
CA LEU A 197 14.56 -15.62 -15.15
C LEU A 197 15.73 -15.01 -14.36
N VAL A 198 15.77 -13.68 -14.30
CA VAL A 198 16.78 -12.94 -13.52
C VAL A 198 16.54 -13.15 -12.02
N ASP A 199 17.57 -13.58 -11.29
CA ASP A 199 17.53 -13.74 -9.84
C ASP A 199 18.89 -13.43 -9.16
N CYS A 200 19.07 -13.85 -7.90
CA CYS A 200 20.33 -13.66 -7.18
C CYS A 200 21.46 -14.59 -7.66
N ARG A 201 21.15 -15.65 -8.42
CA ARG A 201 22.12 -16.62 -8.94
C ARG A 201 22.65 -16.20 -10.29
N ASN A 202 21.81 -15.70 -11.18
CA ASN A 202 22.18 -15.36 -12.57
C ASN A 202 21.19 -14.38 -13.24
N ASN A 203 21.44 -14.04 -14.50
CA ASN A 203 20.60 -13.15 -15.31
C ASN A 203 19.51 -13.91 -16.11
N GLY A 204 19.23 -15.16 -15.79
CA GLY A 204 18.36 -16.03 -16.54
C GLY A 204 18.77 -16.16 -18.00
N ALA A 205 17.78 -16.31 -18.88
CA ALA A 205 17.97 -16.31 -20.33
C ALA A 205 18.18 -14.90 -20.92
N HIS A 206 18.64 -13.93 -20.14
CA HIS A 206 18.84 -12.56 -20.58
C HIS A 206 20.31 -12.16 -20.63
N ARG A 207 20.62 -11.25 -21.57
CA ARG A 207 21.96 -10.64 -21.71
C ARG A 207 21.95 -9.13 -21.44
N ASP A 208 20.76 -8.56 -21.42
CA ASP A 208 20.46 -7.13 -21.37
C ASP A 208 19.94 -6.67 -20.00
N MET A 209 19.61 -7.60 -19.10
CA MET A 209 19.08 -7.28 -17.78
C MET A 209 19.75 -8.09 -16.68
N THR A 210 19.80 -7.48 -15.49
CA THR A 210 20.41 -8.04 -14.28
C THR A 210 19.55 -7.70 -13.07
N MET A 211 19.80 -8.33 -11.94
CA MET A 211 19.10 -8.05 -10.68
C MET A 211 19.14 -6.54 -10.31
N GLN A 212 20.25 -5.86 -10.57
CA GLN A 212 20.39 -4.42 -10.31
C GLN A 212 19.39 -3.57 -11.11
N HIS A 213 19.10 -3.95 -12.35
CA HIS A 213 18.10 -3.26 -13.17
C HIS A 213 16.70 -3.41 -12.56
N PHE A 214 16.35 -4.60 -12.07
CA PHE A 214 15.07 -4.84 -11.40
C PHE A 214 14.95 -4.05 -10.10
N ILE A 215 16.00 -4.00 -9.28
CA ILE A 215 16.03 -3.19 -8.04
C ILE A 215 15.84 -1.70 -8.37
N ALA A 216 16.60 -1.16 -9.32
CA ALA A 216 16.49 0.23 -9.74
C ALA A 216 15.08 0.57 -10.24
N SER A 217 14.49 -0.32 -11.03
CA SER A 217 13.13 -0.20 -11.54
C SER A 217 12.08 -0.23 -10.43
N ALA A 218 12.14 -1.19 -9.50
CA ALA A 218 11.20 -1.28 -8.38
C ALA A 218 11.22 -0.02 -7.50
N CYS A 219 12.42 0.53 -7.23
CA CYS A 219 12.57 1.81 -6.52
C CYS A 219 11.97 3.00 -7.27
N ALA A 220 12.12 3.05 -8.60
CA ALA A 220 11.57 4.14 -9.43
C ALA A 220 10.04 4.12 -9.54
N LEU A 221 9.40 2.97 -9.27
CA LEU A 221 7.98 2.74 -9.48
C LEU A 221 7.10 2.87 -8.23
N ARG A 222 7.66 2.91 -7.01
CA ARG A 222 6.86 3.04 -5.77
C ARG A 222 5.80 4.14 -5.84
N SER A 223 6.21 5.35 -6.21
CA SER A 223 5.31 6.52 -6.27
C SER A 223 4.23 6.39 -7.35
N TYR A 224 4.46 5.58 -8.40
CA TYR A 224 3.41 5.30 -9.38
C TYR A 224 2.28 4.45 -8.77
N PHE A 225 2.62 3.45 -7.95
CA PHE A 225 1.61 2.62 -7.29
C PHE A 225 0.78 3.42 -6.26
N GLU A 226 1.40 4.38 -5.57
CA GLU A 226 0.71 5.33 -4.70
C GLU A 226 -0.29 6.20 -5.49
N VAL A 227 0.10 6.66 -6.69
CA VAL A 227 -0.80 7.40 -7.60
C VAL A 227 -1.97 6.52 -8.06
N CYS A 228 -1.73 5.28 -8.47
CA CYS A 228 -2.79 4.36 -8.89
C CYS A 228 -3.84 4.17 -7.79
N PHE A 229 -3.39 3.98 -6.54
CA PHE A 229 -4.28 3.90 -5.40
C PHE A 229 -5.09 5.19 -5.21
N ARG A 230 -4.46 6.37 -5.26
CA ARG A 230 -5.14 7.66 -5.10
C ARG A 230 -6.22 7.88 -6.18
N GLU A 231 -5.92 7.52 -7.43
CA GLU A 231 -6.91 7.59 -8.51
C GLU A 231 -8.11 6.68 -8.23
N GLY A 232 -7.87 5.45 -7.77
CA GLY A 232 -8.96 4.56 -7.35
C GLY A 232 -9.77 5.10 -6.17
N ALA A 233 -9.11 5.68 -5.18
CA ALA A 233 -9.77 6.30 -4.02
C ALA A 233 -10.62 7.53 -4.40
N ALA A 234 -10.30 8.19 -5.52
CA ALA A 234 -11.06 9.32 -6.04
C ALA A 234 -12.29 8.92 -6.88
N MET A 235 -12.53 7.62 -7.12
CA MET A 235 -13.64 7.11 -7.96
C MET A 235 -15.01 7.05 -7.24
N THR A 236 -15.22 7.83 -6.18
CA THR A 236 -16.49 7.82 -5.42
C THR A 236 -17.68 8.09 -6.33
N GLY A 237 -18.63 7.15 -6.36
CA GLY A 237 -19.86 7.25 -7.18
C GLY A 237 -19.69 6.98 -8.67
N GLN A 238 -18.51 6.51 -9.12
CA GLN A 238 -18.25 6.18 -10.53
C GLN A 238 -18.05 4.67 -10.73
N GLU A 239 -18.33 4.21 -11.95
CA GLU A 239 -18.04 2.82 -12.35
C GLU A 239 -16.52 2.57 -12.40
N PRO A 240 -16.01 1.46 -11.83
CA PRO A 240 -14.57 1.18 -11.81
C PRO A 240 -13.91 1.12 -13.19
N SER A 241 -14.65 0.80 -14.26
CA SER A 241 -14.13 0.76 -15.63
C SER A 241 -13.59 2.11 -16.11
N ALA A 242 -14.13 3.23 -15.61
CA ALA A 242 -13.64 4.57 -15.94
C ALA A 242 -12.24 4.86 -15.39
N LEU A 243 -11.76 4.08 -14.41
CA LEU A 243 -10.43 4.23 -13.84
C LEU A 243 -9.32 3.82 -14.82
N MET A 244 -9.60 2.87 -15.73
CA MET A 244 -8.58 2.27 -16.60
C MET A 244 -7.86 3.30 -17.47
N GLU A 245 -8.59 4.30 -18.00
CA GLU A 245 -8.00 5.37 -18.80
C GLU A 245 -7.06 6.27 -17.98
N ARG A 246 -7.45 6.60 -16.74
CA ARG A 246 -6.59 7.36 -15.83
C ARG A 246 -5.31 6.61 -15.48
N LEU A 247 -5.41 5.30 -15.21
CA LEU A 247 -4.25 4.46 -14.94
C LEU A 247 -3.30 4.38 -16.14
N ARG A 248 -3.81 4.38 -17.37
CA ARG A 248 -2.98 4.44 -18.59
C ARG A 248 -2.21 5.75 -18.69
N LEU A 249 -2.87 6.89 -18.46
CA LEU A 249 -2.23 8.21 -18.50
C LEU A 249 -1.07 8.31 -17.51
N HIS A 250 -1.21 7.72 -16.31
CA HIS A 250 -0.14 7.64 -15.33
C HIS A 250 0.90 6.55 -15.61
N GLY A 251 0.51 5.48 -16.33
CA GLY A 251 1.38 4.36 -16.70
C GLY A 251 2.46 4.75 -17.71
N ILE A 252 2.15 5.65 -18.65
CA ILE A 252 3.11 6.16 -19.65
C ILE A 252 4.34 6.80 -18.99
N PRO A 253 4.22 7.81 -18.10
CA PRO A 253 5.38 8.39 -17.42
C PRO A 253 6.03 7.43 -16.41
N ALA A 254 5.31 6.41 -15.92
CA ALA A 254 5.90 5.36 -15.09
C ALA A 254 6.83 4.45 -15.90
N GLU A 255 6.43 4.07 -17.12
CA GLU A 255 7.28 3.31 -18.04
C GLU A 255 8.55 4.09 -18.38
N GLN A 256 8.44 5.39 -18.65
CA GLN A 256 9.60 6.26 -18.89
C GLN A 256 10.51 6.41 -17.67
N ARG A 257 9.95 6.40 -16.45
CA ARG A 257 10.75 6.40 -15.21
C ARG A 257 11.51 5.09 -15.04
N MET A 258 10.85 3.96 -15.27
CA MET A 258 11.50 2.65 -15.30
C MET A 258 12.65 2.64 -16.30
N LEU A 259 12.40 2.97 -17.57
CA LEU A 259 13.42 2.94 -18.62
C LEU A 259 14.61 3.85 -18.29
N ARG A 260 14.37 5.04 -17.74
CA ARG A 260 15.47 5.92 -17.30
C ARG A 260 16.29 5.32 -16.16
N ALA A 261 15.64 4.71 -15.18
CA ALA A 261 16.31 4.09 -14.03
C ALA A 261 17.14 2.85 -14.44
N THR A 262 16.80 2.22 -15.57
CA THR A 262 17.44 0.99 -16.06
C THR A 262 18.30 1.19 -17.31
N GLY A 263 18.57 2.42 -17.73
CA GLY A 263 19.36 2.68 -18.95
C GLY A 263 18.70 2.17 -20.24
N GLY A 264 17.36 2.11 -20.28
CA GLY A 264 16.58 1.68 -21.44
C GLY A 264 16.10 0.22 -21.39
N VAL A 265 16.41 -0.52 -20.33
CA VAL A 265 16.07 -1.95 -20.20
C VAL A 265 14.63 -2.12 -19.70
N ASN A 266 13.84 -2.93 -20.40
CA ASN A 266 12.47 -3.24 -20.01
C ASN A 266 12.42 -4.35 -18.94
N THR A 267 12.16 -3.98 -17.69
CA THR A 267 12.10 -4.89 -16.54
C THR A 267 10.68 -5.15 -16.04
N HIS A 268 9.90 -4.08 -15.79
CA HIS A 268 8.62 -4.12 -15.07
C HIS A 268 7.45 -3.54 -15.88
N LYS A 269 7.48 -3.58 -17.21
CA LYS A 269 6.36 -3.07 -18.02
C LYS A 269 5.05 -3.82 -17.77
N GLY A 270 5.10 -5.14 -17.60
CA GLY A 270 3.94 -5.95 -17.22
C GLY A 270 3.44 -5.60 -15.82
N ALA A 271 4.35 -5.42 -14.86
CA ALA A 271 4.01 -4.97 -13.52
C ALA A 271 3.41 -3.56 -13.44
N ILE A 272 3.87 -2.58 -14.24
CA ILE A 272 3.24 -1.26 -14.33
C ILE A 272 1.75 -1.41 -14.65
N TYR A 273 1.42 -2.28 -15.62
CA TYR A 273 0.05 -2.56 -15.99
C TYR A 273 -0.72 -3.30 -14.87
N GLY A 274 -0.23 -4.47 -14.46
CA GLY A 274 -0.97 -5.34 -13.54
C GLY A 274 -1.04 -4.83 -12.10
N LEU A 275 0.11 -4.45 -11.51
CA LEU A 275 0.11 -3.86 -10.16
C LEU A 275 -0.54 -2.48 -10.15
N GLY A 276 -0.46 -1.71 -11.24
CA GLY A 276 -1.20 -0.44 -11.37
C GLY A 276 -2.71 -0.65 -11.22
N ILE A 277 -3.28 -1.64 -11.91
CA ILE A 277 -4.69 -2.02 -11.79
C ILE A 277 -5.02 -2.51 -10.37
N LEU A 278 -4.19 -3.38 -9.78
CA LEU A 278 -4.42 -3.90 -8.42
C LEU A 278 -4.35 -2.77 -7.36
N CYS A 279 -3.43 -1.82 -7.49
CA CYS A 279 -3.37 -0.66 -6.60
C CYS A 279 -4.60 0.25 -6.77
N GLY A 280 -5.04 0.48 -8.01
CA GLY A 280 -6.30 1.20 -8.28
C GLY A 280 -7.53 0.50 -7.71
N ALA A 281 -7.59 -0.83 -7.82
CA ALA A 281 -8.63 -1.66 -7.22
C ALA A 281 -8.67 -1.52 -5.69
N ALA A 282 -7.51 -1.53 -5.03
CA ALA A 282 -7.43 -1.27 -3.60
C ALA A 282 -7.95 0.14 -3.24
N GLY A 283 -7.66 1.15 -4.06
CA GLY A 283 -8.21 2.50 -3.91
C GLY A 283 -9.74 2.55 -4.01
N CYS A 284 -10.32 1.86 -5.00
CA CYS A 284 -11.77 1.75 -5.15
C CYS A 284 -12.46 1.06 -3.97
N LEU A 285 -11.80 0.08 -3.34
CA LEU A 285 -12.32 -0.57 -2.13
C LEU A 285 -12.22 0.37 -0.91
N HIS A 286 -11.11 1.08 -0.80
CA HIS A 286 -10.88 2.07 0.26
C HIS A 286 -11.93 3.18 0.26
N SER A 287 -12.27 3.74 -0.90
CA SER A 287 -13.30 4.79 -1.01
C SER A 287 -14.70 4.31 -0.61
N LYS A 288 -14.98 3.02 -0.79
CA LYS A 288 -16.23 2.35 -0.34
C LYS A 288 -16.18 1.92 1.13
N GLY A 289 -15.06 2.10 1.82
CA GLY A 289 -14.85 1.63 3.19
C GLY A 289 -14.87 0.11 3.31
N LEU A 290 -14.62 -0.62 2.22
CA LEU A 290 -14.64 -2.08 2.19
C LEU A 290 -13.26 -2.65 2.55
N PRO A 291 -13.21 -3.80 3.24
CA PRO A 291 -11.95 -4.49 3.52
C PRO A 291 -11.31 -4.98 2.22
N VAL A 292 -9.97 -4.96 2.18
CA VAL A 292 -9.21 -5.43 1.02
C VAL A 292 -8.91 -6.92 1.17
N SER A 293 -9.87 -7.77 0.81
CA SER A 293 -9.64 -9.22 0.68
C SER A 293 -9.10 -9.57 -0.72
N PRO A 294 -8.42 -10.72 -0.91
CA PRO A 294 -8.01 -11.19 -2.23
C PRO A 294 -9.13 -11.19 -3.26
N ASP A 295 -10.29 -11.74 -2.92
CA ASP A 295 -11.42 -11.84 -3.85
C ASP A 295 -11.99 -10.49 -4.25
N ALA A 296 -12.13 -9.57 -3.28
CA ALA A 296 -12.61 -8.22 -3.53
C ALA A 296 -11.63 -7.43 -4.40
N LEU A 297 -10.33 -7.54 -4.11
CA LEU A 297 -9.25 -6.88 -4.84
C LEU A 297 -9.21 -7.36 -6.30
N LEU A 298 -9.17 -8.68 -6.50
CA LEU A 298 -9.10 -9.31 -7.81
C LEU A 298 -10.39 -9.09 -8.62
N GLY A 299 -11.55 -9.16 -7.96
CA GLY A 299 -12.84 -8.87 -8.60
C GLY A 299 -12.95 -7.41 -9.06
N THR A 300 -12.53 -6.46 -8.23
CA THR A 300 -12.51 -5.03 -8.57
C THR A 300 -11.51 -4.75 -9.69
N ALA A 301 -10.35 -5.42 -9.70
CA ALA A 301 -9.40 -5.33 -10.80
C ALA A 301 -10.00 -5.79 -12.15
N GLY A 302 -10.77 -6.88 -12.15
CA GLY A 302 -11.53 -7.32 -13.33
C GLY A 302 -12.56 -6.29 -13.81
N GLN A 303 -13.24 -5.60 -12.89
CA GLN A 303 -14.18 -4.54 -13.23
C GLN A 303 -13.48 -3.33 -13.88
N ILE A 304 -12.31 -2.95 -13.37
CA ILE A 304 -11.49 -1.87 -13.95
C ILE A 304 -11.07 -2.24 -15.37
N ALA A 305 -10.58 -3.46 -15.57
CA ALA A 305 -10.04 -3.93 -16.85
C ALA A 305 -11.11 -4.51 -17.81
N ARG A 306 -12.40 -4.41 -17.49
CA ARG A 306 -13.48 -5.07 -18.25
C ARG A 306 -13.48 -4.73 -19.74
N CYS A 307 -13.24 -3.47 -20.09
CA CYS A 307 -13.23 -3.00 -21.48
C CYS A 307 -11.90 -3.26 -22.22
N GLU A 308 -10.92 -3.90 -21.58
CA GLU A 308 -9.62 -4.17 -22.20
C GLU A 308 -9.69 -5.21 -23.32
N MET A 309 -10.68 -6.11 -23.24
CA MET A 309 -10.92 -7.14 -24.26
C MET A 309 -11.58 -6.55 -25.50
N ASP A 310 -12.54 -5.63 -25.34
CA ASP A 310 -13.17 -4.95 -26.46
C ASP A 310 -12.12 -4.18 -27.28
N ARG A 311 -11.22 -3.49 -26.58
CA ARG A 311 -10.09 -2.76 -27.19
C ARG A 311 -9.05 -3.64 -27.88
N LEU A 312 -8.97 -4.94 -27.56
CA LEU A 312 -8.08 -5.86 -28.30
C LEU A 312 -8.63 -6.23 -29.68
N GLY A 313 -9.95 -6.16 -29.84
CA GLY A 313 -10.65 -6.44 -31.10
C GLY A 313 -10.84 -5.21 -31.99
N GLU A 314 -10.49 -4.01 -31.52
CA GLU A 314 -10.59 -2.78 -32.30
C GLU A 314 -9.52 -2.73 -33.41
N PRO A 315 -9.82 -2.10 -34.56
CA PRO A 315 -8.81 -1.84 -35.59
C PRO A 315 -7.70 -0.95 -35.02
N HIS A 316 -6.44 -1.34 -35.23
CA HIS A 316 -5.29 -0.58 -34.75
C HIS A 316 -4.41 -0.13 -35.91
N ASP A 317 -4.04 1.15 -35.92
CA ASP A 317 -3.03 1.67 -36.84
C ASP A 317 -1.67 1.03 -36.56
N ALA A 318 -0.89 0.80 -37.63
CA ALA A 318 0.42 0.15 -37.54
C ALA A 318 1.39 0.84 -36.56
N GLU A 319 1.25 2.16 -36.39
CA GLU A 319 2.06 3.00 -35.50
C GLU A 319 1.64 2.91 -34.01
N ASN A 320 0.42 2.45 -33.72
CA ASN A 320 -0.15 2.39 -32.36
C ASN A 320 -0.24 0.97 -31.77
N LEU A 321 0.40 -0.01 -32.42
CA LEU A 321 0.43 -1.40 -31.98
C LEU A 321 1.28 -1.59 -30.71
N THR A 322 0.64 -1.60 -29.55
CA THR A 322 1.31 -2.05 -28.31
C THR A 322 1.75 -3.50 -28.45
N GLY A 323 2.85 -3.88 -27.76
CA GLY A 323 3.35 -5.26 -27.80
C GLY A 323 2.33 -6.34 -27.40
N GLY A 324 1.34 -5.98 -26.57
CA GLY A 324 0.23 -6.86 -26.19
C GLY A 324 -0.82 -7.04 -27.28
N ILE A 325 -1.14 -5.99 -28.05
CA ILE A 325 -2.06 -6.08 -29.20
C ILE A 325 -1.39 -6.90 -30.32
N ARG A 326 -0.12 -6.63 -30.63
CA ARG A 326 0.64 -7.40 -31.61
C ARG A 326 0.66 -8.89 -31.27
N GLN A 327 0.75 -9.21 -29.99
CA GLN A 327 0.74 -10.58 -29.49
C GLN A 327 -0.62 -11.27 -29.63
N TYR A 328 -1.70 -10.55 -29.30
CA TYR A 328 -3.05 -11.04 -29.52
C TYR A 328 -3.31 -11.35 -31.00
N LEU A 329 -2.93 -10.44 -31.90
CA LEU A 329 -3.09 -10.63 -33.35
C LEU A 329 -2.25 -11.79 -33.91
N LEU A 330 -1.03 -12.01 -33.41
CA LEU A 330 -0.13 -13.05 -33.90
C LEU A 330 -0.45 -14.46 -33.36
N TYR A 331 -0.92 -14.55 -32.11
CA TYR A 331 -0.99 -15.82 -31.39
C TYR A 331 -2.38 -16.15 -30.82
N GLY A 332 -3.34 -15.23 -30.90
CA GLY A 332 -4.68 -15.38 -30.30
C GLY A 332 -4.69 -15.38 -28.77
N ALA A 333 -3.54 -15.12 -28.12
CA ALA A 333 -3.40 -15.14 -26.67
C ALA A 333 -3.66 -13.74 -26.09
N PRO A 334 -4.68 -13.56 -25.22
CA PRO A 334 -5.03 -12.26 -24.66
C PRO A 334 -4.02 -11.76 -23.60
N GLY A 335 -3.14 -12.64 -23.11
CA GLY A 335 -2.00 -12.30 -22.25
C GLY A 335 -2.40 -11.55 -20.98
N ALA A 336 -1.60 -10.54 -20.61
CA ALA A 336 -1.83 -9.74 -19.40
C ALA A 336 -3.18 -9.01 -19.38
N ARG A 337 -3.73 -8.65 -20.56
CA ARG A 337 -5.04 -7.98 -20.67
C ARG A 337 -6.18 -8.95 -20.36
N GLY A 338 -6.13 -10.16 -20.90
CA GLY A 338 -7.10 -11.22 -20.57
C GLY A 338 -7.04 -11.60 -19.09
N GLN A 339 -5.83 -11.73 -18.54
CA GLN A 339 -5.67 -11.90 -17.10
C GLN A 339 -6.35 -10.75 -16.34
N ALA A 340 -6.08 -9.50 -16.68
CA ALA A 340 -6.65 -8.36 -15.97
C ALA A 340 -8.18 -8.28 -16.08
N SER A 341 -8.77 -8.45 -17.28
CA SER A 341 -10.22 -8.34 -17.50
C SER A 341 -11.03 -9.39 -16.75
N GLU A 342 -10.43 -10.56 -16.51
CA GLU A 342 -11.03 -11.66 -15.73
C GLU A 342 -10.67 -11.59 -14.23
N GLY A 343 -9.97 -10.54 -13.79
CA GLY A 343 -9.58 -10.37 -12.39
C GLY A 343 -8.45 -11.30 -11.95
N PHE A 344 -7.46 -11.46 -12.82
CA PHE A 344 -6.25 -12.29 -12.68
C PHE A 344 -6.53 -13.73 -12.21
N PRO A 345 -7.23 -14.55 -13.02
CA PRO A 345 -7.57 -15.93 -12.66
C PRO A 345 -6.34 -16.78 -12.33
N ALA A 346 -5.19 -16.56 -12.98
CA ALA A 346 -3.97 -17.28 -12.63
C ALA A 346 -3.44 -16.93 -11.23
N VAL A 347 -3.57 -15.67 -10.80
CA VAL A 347 -3.24 -15.26 -9.43
C VAL A 347 -4.23 -15.89 -8.46
N ARG A 348 -5.53 -15.81 -8.76
CA ARG A 348 -6.62 -16.30 -7.89
C ARG A 348 -6.56 -17.81 -7.67
N ASN A 349 -6.44 -18.58 -8.76
CA ASN A 349 -6.72 -20.01 -8.75
C ASN A 349 -5.45 -20.87 -8.72
N ILE A 350 -4.28 -20.30 -9.02
CA ILE A 350 -3.02 -21.05 -9.14
C ILE A 350 -1.98 -20.48 -8.19
N GLY A 351 -1.55 -19.24 -8.41
CA GLY A 351 -0.42 -18.65 -7.69
C GLY A 351 -0.69 -18.50 -6.19
N LEU A 352 -1.79 -17.86 -5.81
CA LEU A 352 -2.11 -17.62 -4.39
C LEU A 352 -2.38 -18.92 -3.61
N PRO A 353 -3.14 -19.90 -4.13
CA PRO A 353 -3.30 -21.20 -3.48
C PRO A 353 -1.96 -21.93 -3.29
N ALA A 354 -1.14 -22.03 -4.34
CA ALA A 354 0.15 -22.72 -4.26
C ALA A 354 1.10 -22.04 -3.25
N LEU A 355 1.18 -20.71 -3.26
CA LEU A 355 1.99 -19.96 -2.29
C LEU A 355 1.52 -20.24 -0.85
N THR A 356 0.20 -20.17 -0.61
CA THR A 356 -0.39 -20.33 0.73
C THR A 356 -0.24 -21.76 1.24
N GLU A 357 -0.44 -22.76 0.39
CA GLU A 357 -0.23 -24.17 0.71
C GLU A 357 1.22 -24.42 1.13
N ALA A 358 2.19 -23.95 0.35
CA ALA A 358 3.61 -24.10 0.66
C ALA A 358 3.99 -23.46 2.00
N LEU A 359 3.50 -22.24 2.26
CA LEU A 359 3.71 -21.56 3.54
C LEU A 359 3.05 -22.32 4.70
N GLY A 360 1.85 -22.85 4.50
CA GLY A 360 1.13 -23.67 5.48
C GLY A 360 1.88 -24.95 5.86
N HIS A 361 2.66 -25.51 4.92
CA HIS A 361 3.60 -26.61 5.16
C HIS A 361 4.94 -26.18 5.77
N GLY A 362 5.07 -24.93 6.23
CA GLY A 362 6.26 -24.42 6.91
C GLY A 362 7.45 -24.11 5.99
N LYS A 363 7.24 -24.03 4.67
CA LYS A 363 8.30 -23.63 3.74
C LYS A 363 8.67 -22.17 3.93
N SER A 364 9.92 -21.83 3.60
CA SER A 364 10.35 -20.43 3.54
C SER A 364 9.56 -19.66 2.48
N LEU A 365 9.48 -18.33 2.59
CA LEU A 365 8.85 -17.49 1.57
C LEU A 365 9.47 -17.70 0.18
N ASN A 366 10.79 -17.89 0.12
CA ASN A 366 11.51 -18.19 -1.12
C ASN A 366 10.99 -19.49 -1.76
N ASP A 367 10.95 -20.58 -1.00
CA ASP A 367 10.57 -21.89 -1.53
C ASP A 367 9.07 -21.96 -1.86
N ALA A 368 8.24 -21.23 -1.11
CA ALA A 368 6.82 -21.08 -1.40
C ALA A 368 6.59 -20.26 -2.67
N ALA A 369 7.36 -19.20 -2.90
CA ALA A 369 7.28 -18.41 -4.13
C ALA A 369 7.80 -19.19 -5.35
N ILE A 370 8.86 -19.99 -5.21
CA ILE A 370 9.29 -20.94 -6.25
C ILE A 370 8.20 -21.95 -6.56
N HIS A 371 7.56 -22.49 -5.53
CA HIS A 371 6.46 -23.43 -5.72
C HIS A 371 5.30 -22.78 -6.50
N ALA A 372 4.88 -21.57 -6.13
CA ALA A 372 3.87 -20.82 -6.86
C ALA A 372 4.28 -20.54 -8.32
N LEU A 373 5.54 -20.16 -8.57
CA LEU A 373 6.06 -19.94 -9.92
C LEU A 373 5.99 -21.18 -10.79
N LEU A 374 6.42 -22.33 -10.27
CA LEU A 374 6.38 -23.60 -11.02
C LEU A 374 4.93 -24.00 -11.36
N HIS A 375 4.00 -23.78 -10.43
CA HIS A 375 2.58 -23.98 -10.69
C HIS A 375 2.03 -23.02 -11.75
N LEU A 376 2.44 -21.75 -11.74
CA LEU A 376 2.10 -20.79 -12.79
C LEU A 376 2.65 -21.26 -14.15
N MET A 377 3.92 -21.67 -14.22
CA MET A 377 4.53 -22.17 -15.45
C MET A 377 3.87 -23.45 -15.98
N ALA A 378 3.26 -24.27 -15.11
CA ALA A 378 2.53 -25.47 -15.50
C ALA A 378 1.15 -25.18 -16.13
N HIS A 379 0.55 -24.02 -15.87
CA HIS A 379 -0.85 -23.74 -16.20
C HIS A 379 -1.08 -22.45 -17.00
N VAL A 380 -0.07 -21.58 -17.11
CA VAL A 380 -0.16 -20.31 -17.82
C VAL A 380 0.58 -20.37 -19.14
N GLU A 381 -0.11 -19.97 -20.21
CA GLU A 381 0.51 -19.73 -21.49
C GLU A 381 1.32 -18.42 -21.46
N ASP A 382 2.65 -18.55 -21.42
CA ASP A 382 3.55 -17.41 -21.26
C ASP A 382 3.92 -16.77 -22.61
N THR A 383 3.49 -15.53 -22.75
CA THR A 383 3.71 -14.70 -23.93
C THR A 383 5.17 -14.45 -24.28
N ASN A 384 6.09 -14.48 -23.31
CA ASN A 384 7.52 -14.31 -23.52
C ASN A 384 8.17 -15.60 -24.01
N VAL A 385 7.72 -16.75 -23.50
CA VAL A 385 8.16 -18.07 -23.98
C VAL A 385 7.71 -18.30 -25.42
N PHE A 386 6.47 -17.94 -25.78
CA PHE A 386 6.02 -17.98 -27.18
C PHE A 386 6.95 -17.23 -28.13
N LYS A 387 7.40 -16.03 -27.74
CA LYS A 387 8.29 -15.20 -28.57
C LYS A 387 9.69 -15.80 -28.72
N ARG A 388 10.18 -16.48 -27.70
CA ARG A 388 11.56 -17.00 -27.65
C ARG A 388 11.69 -18.41 -28.22
N ALA A 389 10.70 -19.27 -27.97
CA ALA A 389 10.78 -20.70 -28.25
C ALA A 389 9.58 -21.26 -29.04
N GLY A 390 8.54 -20.45 -29.30
CA GLY A 390 7.38 -20.85 -30.09
C GLY A 390 6.34 -21.68 -29.31
N ARG A 391 5.19 -21.92 -29.96
CA ARG A 391 4.01 -22.55 -29.35
C ARG A 391 4.24 -24.00 -28.93
N ALA A 392 4.95 -24.79 -29.76
CA ALA A 392 5.22 -26.18 -29.44
C ALA A 392 6.00 -26.30 -28.12
N ARG A 393 7.08 -25.51 -27.97
CA ARG A 393 7.89 -25.53 -26.75
C ARG A 393 7.16 -24.96 -25.54
N GLN A 394 6.31 -23.94 -25.69
CA GLN A 394 5.45 -23.46 -24.59
C GLN A 394 4.57 -24.60 -24.04
N LEU A 395 3.91 -25.37 -24.91
CA LEU A 395 3.05 -26.48 -24.50
C LEU A 395 3.86 -27.62 -23.86
N GLU A 396 5.06 -27.90 -24.36
CA GLU A 396 5.97 -28.86 -23.73
C GLU A 396 6.42 -28.41 -22.35
N LEU A 397 6.84 -27.15 -22.19
CA LEU A 397 7.24 -26.59 -20.90
C LEU A 397 6.12 -26.72 -19.86
N MET A 398 4.88 -26.40 -20.24
CA MET A 398 3.72 -26.56 -19.34
C MET A 398 3.55 -28.01 -18.88
N ARG A 399 3.69 -28.98 -19.80
CA ARG A 399 3.63 -30.42 -19.46
C ARG A 399 4.79 -30.84 -18.56
N ASP A 400 6.01 -30.41 -18.88
CA ASP A 400 7.21 -30.69 -18.10
C ASP A 400 7.03 -30.16 -16.66
N MET A 401 6.49 -28.94 -16.51
CA MET A 401 6.23 -28.31 -15.21
C MET A 401 5.08 -28.98 -14.46
N ALA A 402 4.02 -29.39 -15.14
CA ALA A 402 2.92 -30.14 -14.55
C ALA A 402 3.39 -31.48 -13.96
N GLU A 403 4.36 -32.15 -14.60
CA GLU A 403 5.00 -33.35 -14.03
C GLU A 403 6.02 -33.01 -12.93
N PHE A 404 6.73 -31.89 -13.07
CA PHE A 404 7.71 -31.44 -12.08
C PHE A 404 7.07 -31.14 -10.72
N VAL A 405 5.94 -30.43 -10.70
CA VAL A 405 5.26 -30.02 -9.45
C VAL A 405 4.56 -31.16 -8.71
N LYS A 406 4.27 -32.29 -9.38
CA LYS A 406 3.66 -33.48 -8.75
C LYS A 406 4.60 -34.20 -7.79
N LYS A 407 5.91 -33.96 -7.89
CA LYS A 407 6.93 -34.66 -7.12
C LYS A 407 7.60 -33.69 -6.15
N PRO A 408 8.02 -34.14 -4.97
CA PRO A 408 8.93 -33.35 -4.13
C PRO A 408 10.18 -33.01 -4.94
N CYS A 409 10.46 -31.72 -5.12
CA CYS A 409 11.67 -31.24 -5.78
C CYS A 409 12.62 -30.65 -4.76
N THR A 410 13.92 -30.88 -4.95
CA THR A 410 14.96 -30.23 -4.16
C THR A 410 15.37 -28.91 -4.82
N ARG A 411 16.03 -28.04 -4.07
CA ARG A 411 16.64 -26.82 -4.62
C ARG A 411 17.58 -27.12 -5.80
N ARG A 412 18.29 -28.26 -5.79
CA ARG A 412 19.17 -28.68 -6.89
C ARG A 412 18.40 -29.03 -8.16
N ASP A 413 17.20 -29.59 -8.03
CA ASP A 413 16.37 -29.92 -9.18
C ASP A 413 15.87 -28.64 -9.86
N VAL A 414 15.49 -27.63 -9.07
CA VAL A 414 15.12 -26.31 -9.60
C VAL A 414 16.32 -25.60 -10.23
N GLN A 415 17.54 -25.74 -9.69
CA GLN A 415 18.76 -25.22 -10.33
C GLN A 415 19.04 -25.88 -11.69
N ARG A 416 18.83 -27.19 -11.81
CA ARG A 416 19.00 -27.90 -13.09
C ARG A 416 17.98 -27.44 -14.12
N LEU A 417 16.74 -27.23 -13.68
CA LEU A 417 15.69 -26.66 -14.52
C LEU A 417 16.06 -25.24 -14.96
N ASP A 418 16.58 -24.42 -14.05
CA ASP A 418 17.09 -23.09 -14.37
C ASP A 418 18.17 -23.13 -15.45
N ASP A 419 19.22 -23.92 -15.25
CA ASP A 419 20.30 -24.08 -16.24
C ASP A 419 19.78 -24.58 -17.61
N LEU A 420 18.77 -25.46 -17.62
CA LEU A 420 18.12 -25.95 -18.84
C LEU A 420 17.41 -24.81 -19.58
N LEU A 421 16.55 -24.05 -18.89
CA LEU A 421 15.79 -22.96 -19.52
C LEU A 421 16.71 -21.85 -20.02
N ILE A 422 17.78 -21.54 -19.28
CA ILE A 422 18.82 -20.59 -19.73
C ILE A 422 19.48 -21.08 -21.02
N LYS A 423 19.87 -22.36 -21.08
CA LYS A 423 20.48 -22.96 -22.27
C LYS A 423 19.54 -22.93 -23.49
N GLU A 424 18.25 -23.14 -23.26
CA GLU A 424 17.20 -23.06 -24.30
C GLU A 424 16.77 -21.63 -24.62
N ASN A 425 17.36 -20.62 -23.97
CA ASN A 425 16.99 -19.20 -24.09
C ASN A 425 15.50 -18.92 -23.74
N ILE A 426 14.93 -19.69 -22.81
CA ILE A 426 13.54 -19.59 -22.37
C ILE A 426 13.45 -18.70 -21.12
N SER A 427 12.55 -17.72 -21.16
CA SER A 427 12.27 -16.81 -20.04
C SER A 427 10.75 -16.70 -19.82
N PRO A 428 10.20 -17.30 -18.76
CA PRO A 428 8.78 -17.21 -18.36
C PRO A 428 8.40 -15.86 -17.73
N GLY A 429 8.58 -14.77 -18.46
CA GLY A 429 8.40 -13.40 -17.95
C GLY A 429 6.97 -13.06 -17.54
N GLY A 430 5.96 -13.60 -18.22
CA GLY A 430 4.56 -13.43 -17.82
C GLY A 430 4.24 -14.16 -16.51
N CYS A 431 4.82 -15.33 -16.29
CA CYS A 431 4.70 -16.06 -15.03
C CYS A 431 5.40 -15.31 -13.88
N ALA A 432 6.52 -14.63 -14.15
CA ALA A 432 7.21 -13.76 -13.21
C ALA A 432 6.34 -12.57 -12.77
N ASP A 433 5.71 -11.86 -13.73
CA ASP A 433 4.75 -10.79 -13.42
C ASP A 433 3.60 -11.31 -12.54
N LEU A 434 3.02 -12.47 -12.89
CA LEU A 434 1.95 -13.09 -12.11
C LEU A 434 2.40 -13.50 -10.71
N LEU A 435 3.65 -13.97 -10.53
CA LEU A 435 4.23 -14.22 -9.22
C LEU A 435 4.32 -12.94 -8.39
N ALA A 436 4.76 -11.82 -8.98
CA ALA A 436 4.76 -10.52 -8.28
C ALA A 436 3.35 -10.10 -7.85
N PHE A 437 2.33 -10.38 -8.67
CA PHE A 437 0.93 -10.08 -8.33
C PHE A 437 0.43 -11.00 -7.21
N THR A 438 0.77 -12.29 -7.25
CA THR A 438 0.49 -13.25 -6.18
C THR A 438 1.11 -12.79 -4.84
N LEU A 439 2.39 -12.40 -4.85
CA LEU A 439 3.08 -11.88 -3.66
C LEU A 439 2.41 -10.60 -3.14
N PHE A 440 2.01 -9.70 -4.04
CA PHE A 440 1.27 -8.49 -3.65
C PHE A 440 -0.06 -8.84 -2.96
N VAL A 441 -0.90 -9.66 -3.58
CA VAL A 441 -2.22 -10.05 -3.03
C VAL A 441 -2.07 -10.79 -1.70
N HIS A 442 -1.06 -11.67 -1.56
CA HIS A 442 -0.74 -12.31 -0.30
C HIS A 442 -0.37 -11.28 0.78
N ARG A 443 0.50 -10.30 0.45
CA ARG A 443 0.92 -9.24 1.39
C ARG A 443 -0.19 -8.25 1.75
N MET A 444 -1.22 -8.14 0.91
CA MET A 444 -2.43 -7.36 1.15
C MET A 444 -3.36 -8.03 2.17
N SER A 445 -3.42 -9.37 2.16
CA SER A 445 -4.25 -10.15 3.10
C SER A 445 -3.81 -10.03 4.56
N ALA A 446 -2.57 -9.61 4.80
CA ALA A 446 -2.02 -9.34 6.13
C ALA A 446 -2.36 -7.92 6.68
N ILE A 447 -3.30 -7.20 6.07
CA ILE A 447 -3.78 -5.86 6.50
C ILE A 447 -5.19 -5.93 7.15
N GLY A 448 -5.78 -7.13 7.25
CA GLY A 448 -7.08 -7.34 7.88
C GLY A 448 -7.04 -7.22 9.40
#